data_AF-A0A967GVG9-F1
#
_entry.id   AF-A0A967GVG9-F1
#
_cell.length_a   1.000
_cell.length_b   1.000
_cell.length_c   1.000
_cell.angle_alpha   90.00
_cell.angle_beta   90.00
_cell.angle_gamma   90.00
#
_symmetry.space_group_name_H-M   'P 1'
#
loop_
_entity.id
_entity.type
_entity.pdbx_description
1 polymer ?
#
loop_
_entity_poly.entity_id
_entity_poly.type
_entity_poly.pdbx_seq_one_letter_code
_entity_poly.pdbx_strand_id
1 'polypeptide(L)' 'YFQSIEIPEGDALTNSVIDLLGEDILMYASDYPHGESWFPKSVETVLGWKMSEQRKRKLFWDNAVRLYARAGLAA' A
#
# COMPACT_ATOMS: atom_id res chain seq x y z
N TYR A 1 -4.21 -12.21 6.83
CA TYR A 1 -4.42 -11.98 5.39
C TYR A 1 -3.84 -10.64 5.04
N PHE A 2 -3.25 -10.48 3.85
CA PHE A 2 -2.68 -9.23 3.36
C PHE A 2 -2.90 -9.13 1.86
N GLN A 3 -2.97 -7.91 1.34
CA GLN A 3 -3.22 -7.67 -0.09
C GLN A 3 -2.55 -6.38 -0.56
N SER A 4 -2.10 -6.34 -1.82
CA SER A 4 -1.68 -5.10 -2.46
C SER A 4 -2.88 -4.28 -2.93
N ILE A 5 -2.76 -2.96 -2.94
CA ILE A 5 -3.75 -2.10 -3.58
C ILE A 5 -3.68 -2.22 -5.10
N GLU A 6 -4.82 -2.02 -5.76
CA GLU A 6 -4.89 -1.74 -7.19
C GLU A 6 -5.11 -0.23 -7.39
N ILE A 7 -4.13 0.45 -7.97
CA ILE A 7 -4.13 1.93 -8.06
C ILE A 7 -5.39 2.51 -8.74
N PRO A 8 -5.96 1.88 -9.79
CA PRO A 8 -7.20 2.35 -10.41
C PRO A 8 -8.42 2.38 -9.46
N GLU A 9 -8.41 1.63 -8.36
CA GLU A 9 -9.50 1.63 -7.37
C GLU A 9 -9.55 2.93 -6.55
N GLY A 10 -8.43 3.64 -6.45
CA GLY A 10 -8.34 4.98 -5.85
C GLY A 10 -8.36 5.03 -4.32
N ASP A 11 -8.25 6.24 -3.80
CA ASP A 11 -8.09 6.51 -2.36
C ASP A 11 -9.36 6.25 -1.56
N ALA A 12 -10.54 6.54 -2.11
CA ALA A 12 -11.82 6.33 -1.44
C ALA A 12 -12.06 4.85 -1.11
N LEU A 13 -11.86 3.95 -2.08
CA LEU A 13 -12.03 2.51 -1.84
C LEU A 13 -10.95 1.99 -0.89
N THR A 14 -9.68 2.35 -1.14
CA THR A 14 -8.56 1.94 -0.29
C THR A 14 -8.78 2.35 1.18
N ASN A 15 -9.20 3.59 1.43
CA ASN A 15 -9.53 4.05 2.78
C ASN A 15 -10.69 3.27 3.38
N SER A 16 -11.75 3.04 2.62
CA SER A 16 -12.93 2.30 3.11
C SER A 16 -12.57 0.88 3.54
N VAL A 17 -11.71 0.20 2.76
CA VAL A 17 -11.20 -1.14 3.10
C VAL A 17 -10.37 -1.10 4.38
N ILE A 18 -9.50 -0.09 4.53
CA ILE A 18 -8.71 0.09 5.75
C ILE A 18 -9.60 0.38 6.97
N ASP A 19 -10.63 1.19 6.82
CA ASP A 19 -11.54 1.54 7.92
C ASP A 19 -12.37 0.33 8.38
N LEU A 20 -12.68 -0.61 7.47
CA LEU A 20 -13.42 -1.83 7.79
C LEU A 20 -12.55 -2.95 8.35
N LEU A 21 -11.31 -3.12 7.84
CA LEU A 21 -10.48 -4.30 8.11
C LEU A 21 -9.20 -3.99 8.92
N GLY A 22 -8.90 -2.71 9.14
CA GLY A 22 -7.71 -2.25 9.85
C GLY A 22 -6.56 -1.83 8.93
N GLU A 23 -5.61 -1.08 9.49
CA GLU A 23 -4.50 -0.50 8.71
C GLU A 23 -3.39 -1.48 8.35
N ASP A 24 -3.42 -2.69 8.91
CA ASP A 24 -2.33 -3.67 8.78
C ASP A 24 -2.52 -4.66 7.61
N ILE A 25 -3.57 -4.47 6.80
CA ILE A 25 -3.99 -5.44 5.78
C ILE A 25 -3.59 -5.08 4.33
N LEU A 26 -3.36 -3.80 4.03
CA LEU A 26 -3.04 -3.35 2.67
C LEU A 26 -1.58 -2.92 2.53
N MET A 27 -1.01 -3.11 1.33
CA MET A 27 0.33 -2.65 0.95
C MET A 27 0.33 -1.96 -0.41
N TYR A 28 1.25 -1.03 -0.60
CA TYR A 28 1.58 -0.51 -1.93
C TYR A 28 2.26 -1.60 -2.77
N ALA A 29 1.85 -1.72 -4.02
CA ALA A 29 2.60 -2.41 -5.06
C ALA A 29 2.55 -1.55 -6.34
N SER A 30 3.68 -1.47 -7.06
CA SER A 30 3.73 -0.72 -8.32
C SER A 30 3.18 -1.50 -9.50
N ASP A 31 3.15 -2.83 -9.38
CA ASP A 31 2.85 -3.80 -10.43
C ASP A 31 3.75 -3.69 -11.68
N TYR A 32 4.90 -3.02 -11.55
CA TYR A 32 5.87 -2.94 -12.65
C TYR A 32 6.49 -4.33 -12.93
N PRO A 33 6.67 -4.74 -14.21
CA PRO A 33 6.54 -3.96 -15.44
C PRO A 33 5.25 -4.24 -16.25
N HIS A 34 4.15 -4.62 -15.62
CA HIS A 34 2.92 -4.91 -16.34
C HIS A 34 2.42 -3.69 -17.15
N GLY A 35 1.74 -3.95 -18.27
CA GLY A 35 1.33 -2.90 -19.23
C GLY A 35 0.25 -1.97 -18.68
N GLU A 36 -0.52 -2.47 -17.72
CA GLU A 36 -1.52 -1.78 -16.92
C GLU A 36 -0.93 -1.08 -15.70
N SER A 37 0.35 -1.32 -15.39
CA SER A 37 1.00 -0.67 -14.25
C SER A 37 1.09 0.84 -14.46
N TRP A 38 0.98 1.57 -13.36
CA TRP A 38 1.06 3.04 -13.39
C TRP A 38 2.48 3.55 -13.16
N PHE A 39 3.48 2.67 -13.13
CA PHE A 39 4.87 3.06 -12.93
C PHE A 39 5.39 3.89 -14.13
N PRO A 40 6.14 5.00 -13.90
CA PRO A 40 6.68 5.49 -12.63
C PRO A 40 5.78 6.45 -11.85
N LYS A 41 4.57 6.75 -12.34
CA LYS A 41 3.64 7.71 -11.70
C LYS A 41 2.91 7.17 -10.48
N SER A 42 2.81 5.85 -10.35
CA SER A 42 2.17 5.15 -9.24
C SER A 42 2.58 5.65 -7.85
N VAL A 43 3.88 5.90 -7.63
CA VAL A 43 4.39 6.37 -6.33
C VAL A 43 3.85 7.76 -5.98
N GLU A 44 3.98 8.72 -6.90
CA GLU A 44 3.47 10.10 -6.74
C GLU A 44 1.94 10.11 -6.56
N THR A 45 1.22 9.30 -7.36
CA THR A 45 -0.23 9.18 -7.29
C THR A 45 -0.69 8.73 -5.91
N VAL A 46 -0.15 7.62 -5.39
CA VAL A 46 -0.58 7.05 -4.11
C VAL A 46 -0.13 7.91 -2.92
N LEU A 47 1.04 8.56 -3.00
CA LEU A 47 1.46 9.53 -1.97
C LEU A 47 0.54 10.77 -1.88
N GLY A 48 -0.09 11.15 -3.00
CA GLY A 48 -1.04 12.25 -3.09
C GLY A 48 -2.45 11.94 -2.58
N TRP A 49 -2.76 10.69 -2.24
CA TRP A 49 -4.07 10.28 -1.72
C TRP A 49 -4.40 10.91 -0.37
N LYS A 50 -5.69 11.18 -0.14
CA LYS A 50 -6.18 11.73 1.13
C LYS A 50 -6.17 10.64 2.22
N MET A 51 -5.03 10.54 2.91
CA MET A 51 -4.77 9.58 3.98
C MET A 51 -3.88 10.21 5.04
N SER A 52 -3.98 9.75 6.29
CA SER A 52 -3.04 10.15 7.34
C SER A 52 -1.63 9.67 7.01
N GLU A 53 -0.62 10.39 7.50
CA GLU A 53 0.78 10.00 7.32
C GLU A 53 1.11 8.65 7.97
N GLN A 54 0.44 8.31 9.08
CA GLN A 54 0.54 6.99 9.71
C GLN A 54 0.05 5.88 8.77
N ARG A 55 -1.13 6.08 8.14
CA ARG A 55 -1.71 5.12 7.22
C ARG A 55 -0.85 4.94 5.97
N LYS A 56 -0.32 6.05 5.41
CA LYS A 56 0.63 5.99 4.29
C LYS A 56 1.89 5.23 4.67
N ARG A 57 2.46 5.47 5.86
CA ARG A 57 3.65 4.74 6.35
C ARG A 57 3.41 3.24 6.40
N LYS A 58 2.26 2.81 6.95
CA LYS A 58 1.90 1.39 6.99
C LYS A 58 1.74 0.80 5.60
N LEU A 59 1.01 1.48 4.73
CA LEU A 59 0.75 1.07 3.35
C LEU A 59 2.05 0.90 2.54
N PHE A 60 2.96 1.86 2.62
CA PHE A 60 4.20 1.85 1.83
C PHE A 60 5.34 1.04 2.45
N TRP A 61 5.33 0.81 3.77
CA TRP A 61 6.51 0.28 4.45
C TRP A 61 6.18 -0.74 5.55
N ASP A 62 5.55 -0.31 6.66
CA ASP A 62 5.52 -1.13 7.87
C ASP A 62 4.83 -2.49 7.64
N ASN A 63 3.76 -2.52 6.83
CA ASN A 63 3.07 -3.77 6.50
C ASN A 63 3.95 -4.71 5.66
N ALA A 64 4.68 -4.16 4.69
CA ALA A 64 5.59 -4.93 3.85
C ALA A 64 6.77 -5.46 4.66
N VAL A 65 7.37 -4.66 5.55
CA VAL A 65 8.43 -5.12 6.44
C VAL A 65 7.94 -6.23 7.35
N ARG A 66 6.77 -6.06 8.00
CA ARG A 66 6.20 -7.07 8.89
C ARG A 66 5.95 -8.42 8.20
N LEU A 67 5.56 -8.40 6.92
CA LEU A 67 5.14 -9.60 6.18
C LEU A 67 6.25 -10.24 5.34
N TYR A 68 7.10 -9.42 4.73
CA TYR A 68 8.17 -9.87 3.83
C TYR A 68 9.55 -9.86 4.45
N ALA A 69 9.72 -9.49 5.73
CA ALA A 69 11.00 -9.61 6.42
C ALA A 69 11.54 -11.05 6.31
N ARG A 70 12.51 -11.25 5.41
CA ARG A 70 13.14 -12.56 5.16
C ARG A 70 14.45 -12.79 5.90
N ALA A 71 14.91 -11.87 6.75
CA ALA A 71 16.05 -12.11 7.63
C ALA A 71 16.09 -11.12 8.79
N GLY A 72 15.56 -11.51 9.96
CA GLY A 72 16.05 -11.06 11.27
C GLY A 72 16.02 -9.57 11.61
N LEU A 73 15.38 -8.70 10.82
CA LEU A 73 15.08 -7.35 11.26
C LEU A 73 14.01 -7.47 12.35
N ALA A 74 14.46 -7.44 13.61
CA ALA A 74 13.57 -7.33 14.74
C ALA A 74 12.70 -6.08 14.55
N ALA A 75 11.39 -6.28 14.64
CA ALA A 75 10.39 -5.21 14.60
C ALA A 75 10.58 -4.22 15.74
#